data_AF-A0A5H2YE71-F1
#
_entry.id   AF-A0A5H2YE71-F1
#
_cell.length_a   1.000
_cell.length_b   1.000
_cell.length_c   1.000
_cell.angle_alpha   90.00
_cell.angle_beta   90.00
_cell.angle_gamma   90.00
#
_symmetry.space_group_name_H-M   'P 1'
#
loop_
_entity.id
_entity.type
_entity.pdbx_description
1 polymer ?
#
loop_
_entity_poly.entity_id
_entity_poly.type
_entity_poly.pdbx_seq_one_letter_code
_entity_poly.pdbx_strand_id
1 'polypeptide(L)'
;MPNYLNIGDVIFARETIQNDGGVPEQPEDAVFARPGSRGVVVQIGAAAADMRQEIILVRFEGTDGVLGPPVGCLPEELTQDEAEAAALA
;
A
#
# COMPACT_ATOMS: atom_id res chain seq x y z
N MET A 1 -12.07 13.63 8.20
CA MET A 1 -11.11 14.53 7.51
C MET A 1 -10.39 13.64 6.50
N PRO A 2 -10.29 13.96 5.21
CA PRO A 2 -9.54 13.08 4.31
C PRO A 2 -8.08 13.16 4.72
N ASN A 3 -7.45 12.03 5.02
CA ASN A 3 -6.01 11.96 5.19
C ASN A 3 -5.38 12.22 3.83
N TYR A 4 -4.84 13.41 3.63
CA TYR A 4 -3.94 13.67 2.53
C TYR A 4 -2.62 13.00 2.88
N LEU A 5 -2.43 11.79 2.35
CA LEU A 5 -1.18 11.04 2.47
C LEU A 5 -0.03 11.88 1.93
N ASN A 6 1.11 11.82 2.60
CA ASN A 6 2.35 12.45 2.18
C ASN A 6 3.45 11.40 2.03
N ILE A 7 4.46 11.71 1.22
CA ILE A 7 5.67 10.89 1.15
C ILE A 7 6.32 10.86 2.54
N GLY A 8 6.62 9.65 3.02
CA GLY A 8 7.16 9.39 4.35
C GLY A 8 6.10 9.03 5.40
N ASP A 9 4.81 9.17 5.08
CA ASP A 9 3.75 8.79 6.01
C ASP A 9 3.73 7.27 6.24
N VAL A 10 3.52 6.89 7.49
CA VAL A 10 3.22 5.51 7.88
C VAL A 10 1.75 5.23 7.60
N ILE A 11 1.50 4.11 6.94
CA ILE A 11 0.17 3.60 6.61
C ILE A 11 0.07 2.12 6.97
N PHE A 12 -1.16 1.60 6.94
CA PHE A 12 -1.47 0.19 7.07
C PHE A 12 -2.37 -0.28 5.93
N ALA A 13 -2.17 -1.52 5.49
CA ALA A 13 -3.06 -2.15 4.51
C ALA A 13 -4.41 -2.47 5.16
N ARG A 14 -5.52 -2.06 4.54
CA ARG A 14 -6.88 -2.40 5.00
C ARG A 14 -7.32 -3.78 4.53
N GLU A 15 -6.80 -4.21 3.38
CA GLU A 15 -7.06 -5.52 2.81
C GLU A 15 -5.77 -6.22 2.36
N THR A 16 -5.89 -7.38 1.73
CA THR A 16 -4.71 -8.08 1.21
C THR A 16 -4.24 -7.41 -0.07
N ILE A 17 -3.04 -6.84 -0.04
CA ILE A 17 -2.41 -6.27 -1.22
C ILE A 17 -1.71 -7.39 -1.96
N GLN A 18 -2.28 -7.78 -3.10
CA GLN A 18 -1.79 -8.84 -3.95
C GLN A 18 -1.47 -8.29 -5.34
N ASN A 19 -0.50 -8.89 -6.03
CA ASN A 19 -0.20 -8.54 -7.39
C ASN A 19 -1.40 -8.88 -8.29
N ASP A 20 -1.97 -7.89 -8.94
CA ASP A 20 -3.03 -8.02 -9.93
C ASP A 20 -2.49 -8.06 -11.38
N GLY A 21 -1.16 -8.18 -11.51
CA GLY A 21 -0.42 -8.05 -12.76
C GLY A 21 0.29 -6.69 -12.92
N GLY A 22 0.08 -5.76 -11.99
CA GLY A 22 0.74 -4.44 -11.98
C GLY A 22 2.24 -4.47 -11.72
N VAL A 23 2.78 -5.56 -11.15
CA VAL A 23 4.22 -5.72 -10.86
C VAL A 23 4.81 -6.84 -11.73
N PRO A 24 5.50 -6.52 -12.85
CA PRO A 24 5.93 -7.53 -13.83
C PRO A 24 6.95 -8.57 -13.32
N GLU A 25 7.73 -8.21 -12.29
CA GLU A 25 8.79 -9.07 -11.74
C GLU A 25 8.29 -9.96 -10.59
N GLN A 26 6.99 -9.94 -10.31
CA GLN A 26 6.38 -10.69 -9.22
C GLN A 26 5.32 -11.66 -9.77
N PRO A 27 5.11 -12.83 -9.13
CA PRO A 27 4.00 -13.72 -9.47
C PRO A 27 2.64 -13.02 -9.46
N GLU A 28 1.69 -13.47 -10.30
CA GLU A 28 0.31 -12.95 -10.42
C GLU A 28 -0.56 -13.15 -9.15
N ASP A 29 0.01 -13.73 -8.10
CA ASP A 29 -0.63 -13.96 -6.80
C ASP A 29 0.29 -13.59 -5.62
N ALA A 30 1.37 -12.85 -5.91
CA ALA A 30 2.32 -12.44 -4.89
C ALA A 30 1.63 -11.53 -3.87
N VAL A 31 1.64 -11.94 -2.60
CA VAL A 31 1.10 -11.15 -1.50
C VAL A 31 2.17 -10.20 -0.99
N PHE A 32 1.95 -8.90 -1.19
CA PHE A 32 2.83 -7.85 -0.72
C PHE A 32 2.52 -7.41 0.70
N ALA A 33 1.25 -7.44 1.09
CA ALA A 33 0.81 -7.05 2.42
C ALA A 33 -0.48 -7.78 2.80
N ARG A 34 -0.60 -8.15 4.08
CA ARG A 34 -1.86 -8.60 4.69
C ARG A 34 -2.56 -7.42 5.38
N PRO A 35 -3.87 -7.51 5.67
CA PRO A 35 -4.55 -6.49 6.48
C PRO A 35 -3.77 -6.19 7.77
N GLY A 36 -3.68 -4.91 8.14
CA GLY A 36 -2.90 -4.42 9.28
C GLY A 36 -1.38 -4.33 9.04
N SER A 37 -0.86 -4.78 7.89
CA SER A 37 0.58 -4.69 7.59
C SER A 37 1.03 -3.23 7.47
N ARG A 38 2.10 -2.90 8.17
CA ARG A 38 2.69 -1.56 8.17
C ARG A 38 3.46 -1.30 6.88
N GLY A 39 3.34 -0.09 6.36
CA GLY A 39 4.12 0.38 5.22
C GLY A 39 4.41 1.87 5.28
N VAL A 40 5.22 2.34 4.34
CA VAL A 40 5.56 3.75 4.18
C VAL A 40 5.27 4.21 2.76
N VAL A 41 4.64 5.39 2.63
CA VAL A 41 4.40 6.04 1.34
C VAL A 41 5.73 6.54 0.78
N VAL A 42 6.09 6.10 -0.42
CA VAL A 42 7.33 6.51 -1.09
C VAL A 42 7.09 7.42 -2.29
N GLN A 43 5.90 7.37 -2.89
CA GLN A 43 5.51 8.24 -3.99
C GLN A 43 3.99 8.36 -4.06
N ILE A 44 3.50 9.48 -4.57
CA ILE A 44 2.08 9.72 -4.86
C ILE A 44 1.99 10.14 -6.33
N GLY A 45 1.09 9.52 -7.07
CA GLY A 45 0.88 9.79 -8.48
C GLY A 45 -0.54 9.46 -8.91
N ALA A 46 -0.75 9.31 -10.21
CA ALA A 46 -2.03 8.90 -10.77
C ALA A 46 -1.84 7.81 -11.81
N ALA A 47 -2.88 7.02 -12.07
CA ALA A 47 -2.87 5.99 -13.09
C ALA A 47 -2.65 6.62 -14.48
N ALA A 48 -1.76 6.04 -15.29
CA ALA A 48 -1.49 6.54 -16.63
C ALA A 48 -2.73 6.49 -17.55
N ALA A 49 -3.63 5.54 -17.31
CA ALA A 49 -4.89 5.41 -18.04
C ALA A 49 -5.96 6.43 -17.61
N ASP A 50 -5.93 6.90 -16.36
CA ASP A 50 -6.85 7.91 -15.82
C ASP A 50 -6.16 8.76 -14.73
N MET A 51 -5.81 10.00 -15.07
CA MET A 51 -5.15 10.94 -14.13
C MET A 51 -6.02 11.35 -12.93
N ARG A 52 -7.30 10.98 -12.90
CA ARG A 52 -8.18 11.22 -11.76
C ARG A 52 -8.07 10.12 -10.70
N GLN A 53 -7.54 8.96 -11.07
CA GLN A 53 -7.32 7.86 -10.17
C GLN A 53 -5.94 8.01 -9.53
N GLU A 54 -5.93 8.41 -8.26
CA GLU A 54 -4.73 8.52 -7.46
C GLU A 54 -4.15 7.13 -7.17
N ILE A 55 -2.83 7.00 -7.26
CA ILE A 55 -2.08 5.79 -6.94
C ILE A 55 -1.01 6.15 -5.92
N ILE A 56 -1.03 5.44 -4.80
CA ILE A 56 -0.09 5.59 -3.71
C ILE A 56 0.94 4.48 -3.82
N LEU A 57 2.20 4.84 -4.01
CA LEU A 57 3.29 3.88 -4.03
C LEU A 57 3.77 3.67 -2.59
N VAL A 58 3.61 2.44 -2.10
CA VAL A 58 3.93 2.05 -0.72
C VAL A 58 5.02 0.98 -0.73
N ARG A 59 5.92 1.02 0.25
CA ARG A 59 6.76 -0.13 0.60
C ARG A 59 6.32 -0.70 1.92
N PHE A 60 5.85 -1.95 1.91
CA PHE A 60 5.43 -2.68 3.10
C PHE A 60 6.62 -3.33 3.81
N GLU A 61 6.51 -3.45 5.13
CA GLU A 61 7.50 -4.13 5.96
C GLU A 61 7.34 -5.66 5.83
N GLY A 62 8.42 -6.33 5.42
CA GLY A 62 8.52 -7.78 5.41
C GLY A 62 8.72 -8.35 6.82
N THR A 63 8.52 -9.65 6.96
CA THR A 63 8.71 -10.38 8.23
C THR A 63 10.18 -10.38 8.71
N ASP A 64 11.11 -10.05 7.84
CA ASP A 64 12.53 -9.87 8.09
C ASP A 64 12.90 -8.44 8.54
N GLY A 65 11.91 -7.54 8.64
CA GLY A 65 12.12 -6.12 8.96
C GLY A 65 12.68 -5.32 7.79
N VAL A 66 12.69 -5.87 6.58
CA VAL A 66 13.13 -5.19 5.36
C VAL A 66 11.91 -4.67 4.60
N LEU A 67 12.00 -3.45 4.08
CA LEU A 67 10.96 -2.90 3.22
C LEU A 67 10.96 -3.61 1.86
N GLY A 68 9.82 -4.18 1.49
CA GLY A 68 9.58 -4.85 0.22
C GLY A 68 9.68 -3.92 -1.01
N PRO A 69 9.38 -4.44 -2.21
CA PRO A 69 9.33 -3.62 -3.41
C PRO A 69 8.25 -2.53 -3.30
N PRO A 70 8.36 -1.43 -4.07
CA PRO A 70 7.30 -0.45 -4.17
C PRO A 70 6.07 -1.06 -4.87
N VAL A 71 4.91 -0.92 -4.25
CA VAL A 71 3.62 -1.44 -4.74
C VAL A 71 2.64 -0.28 -4.87
N GLY A 72 1.95 -0.20 -6.00
CA GLY A 72 0.90 0.78 -6.22
C GLY A 72 -0.39 0.33 -5.56
N CYS A 73 -0.94 1.17 -4.69
CA CYS A 73 -2.20 0.93 -3.99
C CYS A 73 -3.17 2.09 -4.26
N LEU A 74 -4.46 1.79 -4.20
CA LEU A 74 -5.51 2.80 -4.16
C LEU A 74 -5.59 3.42 -2.76
N PRO A 75 -5.97 4.71 -2.61
CA PRO A 75 -6.11 5.35 -1.32
C PRO A 75 -7.07 4.61 -0.37
N GLU A 76 -8.15 4.01 -0.89
CA GLU A 76 -9.13 3.27 -0.10
C GLU A 76 -8.62 1.94 0.48
N GLU A 77 -7.54 1.39 -0.07
CA GLU A 77 -6.88 0.18 0.43
C GLU A 77 -5.97 0.46 1.63
N LEU A 78 -5.77 1.74 1.96
CA LEU A 78 -4.83 2.19 2.99
C LEU A 78 -5.54 2.93 4.12
N THR A 79 -4.99 2.84 5.33
CA THR A 79 -5.43 3.62 6.49
C THR A 79 -4.22 4.14 7.28
N GLN A 80 -4.38 5.25 8.00
CA GLN A 80 -3.41 5.69 9.03
C GLN A 80 -3.98 5.51 10.44
N ASP A 81 -5.18 4.93 10.57
CA ASP A 81 -5.77 4.65 11.86
C ASP A 81 -5.14 3.35 12.41
N GLU A 82 -4.26 3.50 13.40
CA GLU A 82 -3.61 2.37 14.08
C GLU A 82 -4.62 1.46 14.78
N ALA A 83 -5.73 2.00 15.29
CA ALA A 83 -6.75 1.19 15.96
C ALA A 83 -7.54 0.36 14.95
N GLU A 84 -7.85 0.92 13.79
CA GLU A 84 -8.42 0.17 12.66
C GLU A 84 -7.44 -0.93 12.21
N ALA A 85 -6.17 -0.58 11.99
CA ALA A 85 -5.15 -1.52 11.56
C ALA A 85 -4.96 -2.68 12.54
N ALA A 86 -4.95 -2.40 13.85
CA ALA A 86 -4.84 -3.42 14.89
C ALA A 86 -6.06 -4.36 14.95
N ALA A 87 -7.24 -3.90 14.53
CA ALA A 87 -8.43 -4.74 14.45
C ALA A 87 -8.44 -5.64 13.19
N LEU A 88 -7.60 -5.36 12.21
CA LEU A 88 -7.48 -6.08 10.94
C LEU A 88 -6.35 -7.12 10.93
N ALA A 89 -5.32 -6.95 11.78
CA ALA A 89 -4.15 -7.83 11.90
C ALA A 89 -4.45 -9.15 12.63
#